data_AF-A0AAP9UF76-F1
#
_entry.id   AF-A0AAP9UF76-F1
#
_cell.length_a   1.000
_cell.length_b   1.000
_cell.length_c   1.000
_cell.angle_alpha   90.00
_cell.angle_beta   90.00
_cell.angle_gamma   90.00
#
_symmetry.space_group_name_H-M   'P 1'
#
loop_
_entity.id
_entity.type
_entity.pdbx_description
1 polymer ?
#
loop_
_entity_poly.entity_id
_entity_poly.type
_entity_poly.pdbx_seq_one_letter_code
_entity_poly.pdbx_strand_id
1 'polypeptide(L)'
;MKAKVLKTFVDGVSKKIRIEGEVFDLSVERFASISSINDKLIKEIDNVIEYPNHIGGGYYELSNGEKVKGKDEALKAEEALKETAGDPPNNENE
;
A
#
# COMPACT_ATOMS: atom_id res chain seq x y z
N MET A 1 12.62 1.26 1.11
CA MET A 1 11.45 0.85 0.30
C MET A 1 10.66 -0.15 1.10
N LYS A 2 9.36 -0.30 0.82
CA LYS A 2 8.54 -1.31 1.49
C LYS A 2 8.32 -2.48 0.55
N ALA A 3 8.31 -3.68 1.09
CA ALA A 3 7.79 -4.82 0.36
C ALA A 3 6.75 -5.56 1.18
N LYS A 4 5.75 -6.06 0.46
CA LYS A 4 4.76 -6.98 0.97
C LYS A 4 5.22 -8.40 0.69
N VAL A 5 5.21 -9.23 1.71
CA VAL A 5 5.47 -10.66 1.59
C VAL A 5 4.28 -11.31 0.88
N LEU A 6 4.54 -11.92 -0.26
CA LEU A 6 3.54 -12.64 -1.04
C LEU A 6 3.44 -14.11 -0.64
N LYS A 7 4.51 -14.66 -0.06
CA LYS A 7 4.56 -16.06 0.38
C LYS A 7 5.49 -16.17 1.57
N THR A 8 5.07 -16.91 2.59
CA THR A 8 5.88 -17.08 3.81
C THR A 8 7.27 -17.62 3.49
N PHE A 9 8.31 -16.96 3.99
CA PHE A 9 9.71 -17.39 3.81
C PHE A 9 10.57 -17.08 5.04
N VAL A 10 11.70 -17.78 5.15
CA VAL A 10 12.69 -17.53 6.21
C VAL A 10 13.76 -16.61 5.65
N ASP A 11 13.86 -15.41 6.22
CA ASP A 11 14.95 -14.50 5.88
C ASP A 11 16.21 -14.90 6.67
N GLY A 12 17.15 -15.57 5.99
CA GLY A 12 18.39 -16.06 6.61
C GLY A 12 19.31 -14.94 7.12
N VAL A 13 19.19 -13.74 6.56
CA VAL A 13 19.97 -12.56 6.96
C VAL A 13 19.47 -12.01 8.29
N SER A 14 18.16 -11.79 8.41
CA SER A 14 17.51 -11.27 9.62
C SER A 14 17.18 -12.37 10.64
N LYS A 15 17.34 -13.64 10.26
CA LYS A 15 16.89 -14.84 11.01
C LYS A 15 15.43 -14.74 11.46
N LYS A 16 14.59 -14.13 10.63
CA LYS A 16 13.15 -13.91 10.91
C LYS A 16 12.31 -14.65 9.89
N ILE A 17 11.21 -15.23 10.37
CA ILE A 17 10.17 -15.78 9.52
C ILE A 17 9.30 -14.60 9.08
N ARG A 18 9.17 -14.43 7.76
CA ARG A 18 8.34 -13.41 7.13
C ARG A 18 7.05 -14.09 6.71
N ILE A 19 5.92 -13.64 7.26
CA ILE A 19 4.62 -14.26 6.98
C ILE A 19 3.96 -13.62 5.76
N GLU A 20 3.19 -14.40 5.00
CA GLU A 20 2.38 -13.89 3.90
C GLU A 20 1.49 -12.71 4.35
N GLY A 21 1.50 -11.63 3.56
CA GLY A 21 0.81 -10.38 3.85
C GLY A 21 1.61 -9.38 4.69
N GLU A 22 2.71 -9.78 5.35
CA GLU A 22 3.54 -8.86 6.14
C GLU A 22 4.14 -7.78 5.25
N VAL A 23 4.05 -6.53 5.71
CA VAL A 23 4.72 -5.39 5.10
C VAL A 23 5.92 -5.03 5.95
N PHE A 24 7.08 -4.89 5.32
CA PHE A 24 8.29 -4.48 6.02
C PHE A 24 9.17 -3.58 5.16
N ASP A 25 9.94 -2.74 5.85
CA ASP A 25 10.97 -1.91 5.23
C ASP A 25 12.22 -2.74 4.94
N LEU A 26 12.72 -2.60 3.72
CA LEU A 26 13.99 -3.16 3.28
C LEU A 26 14.71 -2.22 2.32
N SER A 27 16.00 -2.48 2.13
CA SER A 27 16.84 -1.77 1.16
C SER A 27 16.61 -2.28 -0.26
N VAL A 28 16.83 -1.42 -1.25
CA VAL A 28 16.73 -1.74 -2.69
C VAL A 28 17.58 -2.96 -3.06
N GLU A 29 18.81 -3.03 -2.56
CA GLU A 29 19.71 -4.16 -2.80
C GLU A 29 19.15 -5.49 -2.25
N ARG A 30 18.52 -5.44 -1.07
CA ARG A 30 17.93 -6.64 -0.46
C ARG A 30 16.67 -7.06 -1.21
N PHE A 31 15.87 -6.10 -1.68
CA PHE A 31 14.69 -6.37 -2.48
C PHE A 31 15.06 -7.08 -3.78
N ALA A 32 16.02 -6.52 -4.51
CA ALA A 32 16.53 -7.13 -5.73
C ALA A 32 17.10 -8.53 -5.47
N SER A 33 17.81 -8.74 -4.35
CA SER A 33 18.35 -10.05 -3.98
C SER A 33 17.26 -11.09 -3.71
N ILE A 34 16.21 -10.74 -2.97
CA ILE A 34 15.10 -11.67 -2.68
C ILE A 34 14.24 -11.91 -3.93
N SER A 35 13.90 -10.86 -4.67
CA SER A 35 13.12 -10.93 -5.91
C SER A 35 13.85 -11.72 -7.00
N SER A 36 15.19 -11.60 -7.08
CA SER A 36 16.00 -12.40 -8.02
C SER A 36 16.03 -13.88 -7.68
N ILE A 37 15.86 -14.26 -6.41
CA ILE A 37 15.72 -15.67 -6.02
C ILE A 37 14.35 -16.18 -6.47
N ASN A 38 13.30 -15.41 -6.18
CA ASN A 38 11.93 -15.72 -6.58
C ASN A 38 11.05 -14.48 -6.48
N ASP A 39 10.49 -14.04 -7.61
CA ASP A 39 9.63 -12.86 -7.73
C ASP A 39 8.33 -12.99 -6.93
N LYS A 40 7.92 -14.23 -6.62
CA LYS A 40 6.68 -14.53 -5.87
C LYS A 40 6.86 -14.53 -4.35
N LEU A 41 8.03 -14.16 -3.83
CA LEU A 41 8.25 -14.06 -2.38
C LEU A 41 7.83 -12.71 -1.82
N ILE A 42 8.16 -11.64 -2.54
CA ILE A 42 7.92 -10.26 -2.12
C ILE A 42 7.50 -9.41 -3.31
N LYS A 43 6.61 -8.45 -3.06
CA LYS A 43 6.22 -7.43 -4.04
C LYS A 43 6.63 -6.07 -3.51
N GLU A 44 7.22 -5.25 -4.36
CA GLU A 44 7.44 -3.85 -4.03
C GLU A 44 6.07 -3.22 -3.79
N ILE A 45 5.94 -2.62 -2.63
CA ILE A 45 4.83 -1.70 -2.39
C ILE A 45 5.48 -0.33 -2.30
N ASP A 46 5.23 0.48 -3.32
CA ASP A 46 5.31 1.91 -3.12
C ASP A 46 4.35 2.25 -1.98
N ASN A 47 4.66 3.23 -1.14
CA ASN A 47 3.91 3.53 0.08
C ASN A 47 2.40 3.65 -0.20
N VAL A 48 1.67 2.53 -0.18
CA VAL A 48 0.22 2.50 -0.21
C VAL A 48 -0.17 2.83 1.21
N ILE A 49 0.03 4.10 1.56
CA ILE A 49 -0.79 4.72 2.58
C ILE A 49 -2.20 4.51 2.03
N GLU A 50 -2.96 3.62 2.67
CA GLU A 50 -4.36 3.44 2.33
C GLU A 50 -5.07 4.73 2.70
N TYR A 51 -5.22 5.59 1.71
CA TYR A 51 -6.01 6.79 1.83
C TYR A 51 -7.50 6.42 1.71
N PRO A 52 -8.37 7.06 2.51
CA PRO A 52 -8.06 8.15 3.45
C PRO A 52 -7.35 7.66 4.73
N ASN A 53 -6.19 8.24 5.04
CA ASN A 53 -5.33 7.87 6.17
C ASN A 53 -5.74 8.61 7.45
N HIS A 54 -6.12 7.89 8.50
CA HIS A 54 -6.57 8.51 9.75
C HIS A 54 -5.40 9.13 10.55
N ILE A 55 -5.31 10.46 10.55
CA ILE A 55 -4.24 11.22 11.22
C ILE A 55 -4.58 11.61 12.67
N GLY A 56 -5.75 11.22 13.17
CA GLY A 56 -6.20 11.47 14.55
C GLY A 56 -7.12 12.69 14.69
N GLY A 57 -7.84 12.78 15.82
CA GLY A 57 -8.79 13.87 16.07
C GLY A 57 -10.03 13.86 15.16
N GLY A 58 -10.32 12.72 14.52
CA GLY A 58 -11.39 12.60 13.51
C GLY A 58 -11.02 13.19 12.15
N TYR A 59 -9.74 13.50 11.91
CA TYR A 59 -9.22 13.93 10.62
C TYR A 59 -8.59 12.77 9.87
N TYR A 60 -8.73 12.82 8.55
CA TYR A 60 -8.19 11.88 7.60
C TYR A 60 -7.44 12.65 6.50
N GLU A 61 -6.27 12.17 6.13
CA GLU A 61 -5.48 12.66 5.00
C GLU A 61 -5.88 11.89 3.74
N LEU A 62 -5.94 12.53 2.58
CA LEU A 62 -6.29 11.92 1.29
C LEU A 62 -5.05 11.67 0.43
N SER A 63 -5.19 10.93 -0.68
CA SER A 63 -4.10 10.64 -1.62
C SER A 63 -3.43 11.89 -2.20
N ASN A 64 -4.14 13.01 -2.25
CA ASN A 64 -3.63 14.29 -2.73
C ASN A 64 -2.97 15.16 -1.64
N GLY A 65 -2.95 14.69 -0.38
CA GLY A 65 -2.44 15.42 0.78
C GLY A 65 -3.45 16.38 1.44
N GLU A 66 -4.69 16.45 0.98
CA GLU A 66 -5.76 17.20 1.66
C GLU A 66 -6.20 16.50 2.95
N LYS A 67 -6.75 17.27 3.89
CA LYS A 67 -7.20 16.78 5.19
C LYS A 67 -8.69 17.02 5.34
N VAL A 68 -9.44 15.93 5.45
CA VAL A 68 -10.89 15.94 5.59
C VAL A 68 -11.27 15.47 6.98
N LYS A 69 -12.25 16.15 7.59
CA LYS A 69 -12.78 15.77 8.90
C LYS A 69 -13.95 14.82 8.68
N GLY A 70 -13.99 13.72 9.41
CA GLY A 70 -15.04 12.72 9.28
C GLY A 70 -14.68 11.62 8.27
N LYS A 71 -15.01 10.39 8.67
CA LYS A 71 -14.67 9.19 7.91
C LYS A 71 -15.38 9.15 6.55
N ASP A 72 -16.67 9.46 6.55
CA ASP A 72 -17.53 9.46 5.35
C ASP A 72 -17.06 10.50 4.32
N GLU A 73 -16.80 11.73 4.75
CA GLU A 73 -16.33 12.79 3.87
C GLU A 73 -14.96 12.43 3.27
N ALA A 74 -14.08 11.83 4.06
CA ALA A 74 -12.76 11.44 3.59
C ALA A 74 -12.81 10.27 2.59
N LEU A 75 -13.70 9.30 2.79
CA LEU A 75 -13.95 8.22 1.83
C LEU A 75 -14.44 8.78 0.50
N LYS A 76 -15.47 9.63 0.54
CA LYS A 76 -16.04 10.24 -0.67
C LYS A 76 -15.02 11.10 -1.42
N ALA A 77 -14.24 11.89 -0.71
CA ALA A 77 -13.20 12.73 -1.31
C ALA A 77 -12.08 11.88 -1.92
N GLU A 78 -11.67 10.79 -1.26
CA GLU A 78 -10.69 9.86 -1.81
C GLU A 78 -11.20 9.13 -3.06
N GLU A 79 -12.46 8.68 -3.07
CA GLU A 79 -13.07 8.04 -4.24
C GLU A 79 -13.08 8.99 -5.44
N ALA A 80 -13.45 10.26 -5.23
CA ALA A 80 -13.40 11.29 -6.27
C ALA A 80 -11.97 11.55 -6.78
N LEU A 81 -10.95 11.45 -5.92
CA LEU A 81 -9.55 11.60 -6.31
C LEU A 81 -9.01 10.40 -7.10
N LYS A 82 -9.46 9.19 -6.79
CA LYS A 82 -9.12 8.00 -7.58
C LYS A 82 -9.72 8.07 -8.98
N GLU A 83 -10.97 8.56 -9.09
CA GLU A 83 -11.65 8.73 -10.38
C GLU A 83 -10.94 9.76 -11.29
N THR A 84 -10.35 10.83 -10.73
CA THR A 84 -9.66 11.85 -11.55
C THR A 84 -8.23 11.48 -11.95
N ALA A 85 -7.60 10.48 -11.32
CA ALA A 85 -6.16 10.19 -11.48
C ALA A 85 -5.84 8.96 -12.38
N GLY A 86 -6.83 8.16 -12.78
CA GLY A 86 -6.59 7.02 -13.67
C GLY A 86 -7.87 6.40 -14.23
N ASP A 87 -8.00 6.51 -15.55
CA ASP A 87 -8.95 5.83 -16.44
C ASP A 87 -10.47 6.10 -16.25
N PRO A 88 -11.22 6.30 -17.35
CA PRO A 88 -12.64 6.64 -17.30
C PRO A 88 -13.44 5.56 -16.56
N PRO A 89 -14.45 5.94 -15.76
CA PRO A 89 -15.31 4.98 -15.09
C PRO A 89 -16.06 4.15 -16.14
N ASN A 90 -15.71 2.86 -16.24
CA ASN A 90 -16.60 1.85 -16.81
C ASN A 90 -17.77 1.67 -15.84
N ASN A 91 -18.72 2.61 -15.86
CA ASN A 91 -20.02 2.44 -15.24
C ASN A 91 -20.91 1.67 -16.22
N GLU A 92 -20.71 0.35 -16.27
CA GLU A 92 -21.77 -0.56 -16.68
C GLU A 92 -22.84 -0.59 -15.57
N ASN A 93 -24.11 -0.64 -16.00
CA ASN A 93 -25.37 -0.69 -15.24
C ASN A 93 -25.93 0.71 -14.88
N GLU A 94 -27.09 1.12 -15.39
CA GLU A 94 -28.36 0.37 -15.54
C GLU A 94 -28.96 0.40 -16.96
#